data_AF-A0A2V9I920-F1
#
_entry.id   AF-A0A2V9I920-F1
#
_cell.length_a   1.000
_cell.length_b   1.000
_cell.length_c   1.000
_cell.angle_alpha   90.00
_cell.angle_beta   90.00
_cell.angle_gamma   90.00
#
_symmetry.space_group_name_H-M   'P 1'
#
loop_
_entity.id
_entity.type
_entity.pdbx_description
1 polymer ?
#
loop_
_entity_poly.entity_id
_entity_poly.type
_entity_poly.pdbx_seq_one_letter_code
_entity_poly.pdbx_strand_id
1 'polypeptide(L)'
;MSKWYIFMGTPKQDLPDDLLAWTPLTPTVFFILMALADGPKHGYAIMKLSARLSEGRVRMGPGAVYSTIQRLVEAGLIEEAEPEEGED
;
A
#
# COMPACT_ATOMS: atom_id res chain seq x y z
N MET A 1 3.41 18.40 -2.95
CA MET A 1 4.11 17.15 -3.32
C MET A 1 3.20 15.99 -3.02
N SER A 2 3.10 15.02 -3.92
CA SER A 2 2.33 13.79 -3.69
C SER A 2 3.11 12.88 -2.75
N LYS A 3 2.45 12.33 -1.73
CA LYS A 3 3.09 11.39 -0.78
C LYS A 3 3.43 10.06 -1.45
N TRP A 4 4.56 9.48 -1.06
CA TRP A 4 5.04 8.16 -1.45
C TRP A 4 4.86 7.17 -0.30
N TYR A 5 4.66 5.89 -0.63
CA TYR A 5 4.48 4.83 0.35
C TYR A 5 5.29 3.61 -0.02
N ILE A 6 5.80 2.87 0.97
CA ILE A 6 6.54 1.60 0.79
C ILE A 6 5.95 0.53 1.71
N PHE A 7 6.03 -0.73 1.28
CA PHE A 7 5.75 -1.87 2.15
C PHE A 7 6.81 -1.95 3.25
N MET A 8 6.43 -2.25 4.50
CA MET A 8 7.40 -2.56 5.54
C MET A 8 8.08 -3.90 5.22
N GLY A 9 9.18 -3.86 4.47
CA GLY A 9 10.09 -4.98 4.33
C GLY A 9 10.91 -5.11 5.61
N THR A 10 10.75 -6.19 6.35
CA THR A 10 11.53 -6.40 7.58
C THR A 10 13.03 -6.34 7.30
N PRO A 11 13.78 -5.55 8.08
CA PRO A 11 14.75 -6.18 8.94
C PRO A 11 14.52 -5.77 10.41
N LYS A 12 14.27 -6.78 11.25
CA LYS A 12 14.25 -6.70 12.73
C LYS A 12 13.11 -5.87 13.34
N GLN A 13 11.87 -6.07 12.90
CA GLN A 13 10.71 -5.99 13.79
C GLN A 13 9.79 -7.17 13.47
N ASP A 14 9.26 -7.78 14.52
CA ASP A 14 8.31 -8.90 14.42
C ASP A 14 7.10 -8.48 13.56
N LEU A 15 6.39 -9.45 12.97
CA LEU A 15 5.11 -9.17 12.34
C LEU A 15 4.25 -8.38 13.33
N PRO A 16 3.50 -7.34 12.90
CA PRO A 16 2.69 -6.57 13.83
C PRO A 16 1.80 -7.52 14.63
N ASP A 17 1.74 -7.34 15.96
CA ASP A 17 1.04 -8.24 16.89
C ASP A 17 -0.43 -8.45 16.49
N ASP A 18 -1.00 -7.50 15.75
CA ASP A 18 -2.38 -7.51 15.24
C ASP A 18 -2.49 -7.87 13.75
N LEU A 19 -1.45 -8.37 13.08
CA LEU A 19 -1.51 -8.78 11.68
C LEU A 19 -2.62 -9.83 11.43
N LEU A 20 -2.85 -10.70 12.41
CA LEU A 20 -3.93 -11.67 12.36
C LEU A 20 -5.32 -11.01 12.34
N ALA A 21 -5.48 -9.81 12.90
CA ALA A 21 -6.72 -9.03 12.81
C ALA A 21 -7.02 -8.57 11.37
N TRP A 22 -6.00 -8.54 10.50
CA TRP A 22 -6.14 -8.26 9.08
C TRP A 22 -6.42 -9.50 8.25
N THR A 23 -6.46 -10.70 8.86
CA THR A 23 -6.78 -11.94 8.16
C THR A 23 -8.25 -12.34 8.33
N PRO A 24 -8.97 -12.67 7.23
CA PRO A 24 -8.51 -12.63 5.85
C PRO A 24 -8.37 -11.20 5.31
N LEU A 25 -7.32 -10.94 4.51
CA LEU A 25 -7.16 -9.66 3.85
C LEU A 25 -8.29 -9.45 2.85
N THR A 26 -8.86 -8.25 2.84
CA THR A 26 -9.78 -7.88 1.74
C THR A 26 -9.00 -7.85 0.41
N PRO A 27 -9.63 -8.14 -0.73
CA PRO A 27 -8.97 -8.06 -2.04
C PRO A 27 -8.29 -6.71 -2.27
N THR A 28 -8.93 -5.62 -1.84
CA THR A 28 -8.36 -4.26 -1.93
C THR A 28 -7.03 -4.14 -1.18
N VAL A 29 -7.00 -4.56 0.08
CA VAL A 29 -5.77 -4.49 0.89
C VAL A 29 -4.68 -5.37 0.29
N PHE A 30 -5.02 -6.60 -0.11
CA PHE A 30 -4.07 -7.51 -0.76
C PHE A 30 -3.43 -6.87 -2.00
N PHE A 31 -4.23 -6.30 -2.91
CA PHE A 31 -3.70 -5.72 -4.14
C PHE A 31 -2.93 -4.40 -3.92
N ILE A 32 -3.23 -3.64 -2.85
CA ILE A 32 -2.42 -2.49 -2.45
C ILE A 32 -1.04 -2.94 -1.95
N LEU A 33 -0.98 -3.96 -1.08
CA LEU A 33 0.30 -4.50 -0.59
C LEU A 33 1.12 -5.09 -1.75
N MET A 34 0.47 -5.82 -2.67
CA MET A 34 1.12 -6.32 -3.89
C MET A 34 1.63 -5.20 -4.80
N ALA A 35 0.93 -4.07 -4.88
CA ALA A 35 1.39 -2.92 -5.66
C ALA A 35 2.64 -2.25 -5.06
N LEU A 36 2.94 -2.48 -3.78
CA LEU A 36 4.11 -1.94 -3.08
C LEU A 36 5.25 -2.94 -2.91
N ALA A 37 5.06 -4.19 -3.33
CA ALA A 37 5.98 -5.29 -3.09
C ALA A 37 7.34 -5.12 -3.79
N ASP A 38 7.41 -4.32 -4.85
CA ASP A 38 8.62 -4.04 -5.63
C ASP A 38 9.22 -2.64 -5.35
N GLY A 39 8.72 -1.91 -4.35
CA GLY A 39 9.31 -0.65 -3.89
C GLY A 39 8.31 0.52 -3.75
N PRO A 40 8.81 1.71 -3.35
CA PRO A 40 8.00 2.89 -3.06
C PRO A 40 7.12 3.32 -4.23
N LYS A 41 5.88 3.78 -3.96
CA LYS A 41 4.97 4.33 -4.97
C LYS A 41 4.12 5.47 -4.44
N HIS A 42 3.81 6.42 -5.32
CA HIS A 42 2.80 7.44 -5.05
C HIS A 42 1.37 6.84 -5.04
N GLY A 43 0.45 7.47 -4.29
CA GLY A 43 -0.92 6.94 -4.11
C GLY A 43 -1.70 6.66 -5.41
N TYR A 44 -1.51 7.49 -6.42
CA TYR A 44 -2.13 7.28 -7.74
C TYR A 44 -1.54 6.06 -8.50
N ALA A 45 -0.26 5.71 -8.34
CA ALA A 45 0.34 4.52 -8.93
C ALA A 45 -0.18 3.27 -8.25
N ILE A 46 -0.30 3.29 -6.91
CA ILE A 46 -0.93 2.23 -6.13
C ILE A 46 -2.35 1.97 -6.63
N MET A 47 -3.14 3.02 -6.89
CA MET A 47 -4.49 2.89 -7.45
C MET A 47 -4.50 2.17 -8.80
N LYS A 48 -3.66 2.62 -9.76
CA LYS A 48 -3.60 2.03 -11.09
C LYS A 48 -3.11 0.58 -11.07
N LEU A 49 -2.06 0.30 -10.29
CA LEU A 49 -1.47 -1.02 -10.19
C LEU A 49 -2.41 -1.99 -9.49
N SER A 50 -3.10 -1.56 -8.43
CA SER A 50 -4.12 -2.40 -7.77
C SER A 50 -5.23 -2.80 -8.75
N ALA A 51 -5.68 -1.86 -9.60
CA ALA A 51 -6.65 -2.17 -10.65
C ALA A 51 -6.08 -3.10 -11.72
N ARG A 52 -4.83 -2.90 -12.15
CA ARG A 52 -4.17 -3.75 -13.14
C ARG A 52 -3.95 -5.18 -12.64
N LEU A 53 -3.35 -5.33 -11.46
CA LEU A 53 -3.02 -6.62 -10.84
C LEU A 53 -4.27 -7.44 -10.53
N SER A 54 -5.38 -6.77 -10.23
CA SER A 54 -6.67 -7.42 -9.97
C SER A 54 -7.52 -7.67 -11.22
N GLU A 55 -6.97 -7.43 -12.42
CA GLU A 55 -7.72 -7.51 -13.69
C GLU A 55 -8.99 -6.63 -13.68
N GLY A 56 -8.91 -5.49 -12.99
CA GLY A 56 -10.00 -4.54 -12.84
C GLY A 56 -11.06 -4.91 -11.81
N ARG A 57 -10.87 -5.97 -11.00
CA ARG A 57 -11.79 -6.34 -9.90
C ARG A 57 -11.70 -5.40 -8.71
N VAL A 58 -10.54 -4.79 -8.46
CA VAL A 58 -10.37 -3.72 -7.49
C VAL A 58 -10.35 -2.39 -8.22
N ARG A 59 -11.41 -1.60 -8.09
CA ARG A 59 -11.50 -0.23 -8.60
C ARG A 59 -11.83 0.70 -7.46
N MET A 60 -10.96 1.67 -7.24
CA MET A 60 -11.11 2.65 -6.18
C MET A 60 -11.07 4.04 -6.78
N GLY A 61 -11.93 4.94 -6.29
CA GLY A 61 -11.76 6.36 -6.53
C GLY A 61 -10.61 6.91 -5.67
N PRO A 62 -10.06 8.11 -6.00
CA PRO A 62 -8.93 8.68 -5.28
C PRO A 62 -9.13 8.73 -3.75
N GLY A 63 -10.30 9.17 -3.28
CA GLY A 63 -10.59 9.24 -1.84
C GLY A 63 -10.57 7.89 -1.13
N ALA A 64 -11.05 6.83 -1.79
CA ALA A 64 -11.06 5.48 -1.22
C ALA A 64 -9.64 4.86 -1.14
N VAL A 65 -8.78 5.20 -2.09
CA VAL A 65 -7.37 4.79 -2.06
C VAL A 65 -6.66 5.44 -0.90
N TYR A 66 -6.74 6.76 -0.77
CA TYR A 66 -6.05 7.49 0.30
C TYR A 66 -6.56 7.10 1.69
N SER A 67 -7.86 6.88 1.87
CA SER A 67 -8.40 6.41 3.15
C SER A 67 -7.96 4.99 3.48
N THR A 68 -7.74 4.14 2.47
CA THR A 68 -7.22 2.78 2.69
C THR A 68 -5.74 2.80 3.02
N ILE A 69 -4.96 3.60 2.30
CA ILE A 69 -3.54 3.82 2.58
C ILE A 69 -3.34 4.33 4.01
N GLN A 70 -4.12 5.34 4.44
CA GLN A 70 -4.01 5.86 5.80
C GLN A 70 -4.25 4.77 6.86
N ARG A 71 -5.27 3.93 6.69
CA ARG A 71 -5.53 2.81 7.61
C ARG A 71 -4.39 1.80 7.64
N LEU A 72 -3.72 1.57 6.51
CA LEU A 72 -2.56 0.66 6.44
C LEU A 72 -1.31 1.27 7.09
N VAL A 73 -1.14 2.59 7.02
CA VAL A 73 -0.09 3.31 7.76
C VAL A 73 -0.35 3.25 9.26
N GLU A 74 -1.58 3.54 9.70
CA GLU A 74 -1.98 3.46 11.11
C GLU A 74 -1.82 2.05 11.68
N ALA A 75 -1.99 1.03 10.85
CA ALA A 75 -1.79 -0.38 11.18
C ALA A 75 -0.34 -0.85 11.09
N GLY A 76 0.60 0.03 10.70
CA GLY A 76 2.00 -0.34 10.52
C GLY A 76 2.23 -1.41 9.45
N LEU A 77 1.40 -1.49 8.41
CA LEU A 77 1.60 -2.42 7.28
C LEU A 77 2.39 -1.78 6.13
N ILE A 78 2.33 -0.46 6.03
CA ILE A 78 3.08 0.37 5.08
C ILE A 78 3.54 1.65 5.79
N GLU A 79 4.50 2.35 5.21
CA GLU A 79 5.00 3.63 5.75
C GLU A 79 5.09 4.70 4.65
N GLU A 80 5.11 5.97 5.04
CA GLU A 80 5.45 7.07 4.13
C GLU A 80 6.93 6.98 3.75
N ALA A 81 7.22 7.17 2.47
CA ALA A 81 8.57 7.10 1.91
C ALA A 81 8.97 8.44 1.28
N GLU A 82 10.26 8.61 1.05
CA GLU A 82 10.78 9.63 0.13
C GLU A 82 10.72 9.11 -1.31
N PRO A 83 10.57 9.98 -2.32
CA PRO A 83 10.72 9.59 -3.71
C PRO A 83 12.09 8.95 -3.94
N GLU A 84 12.17 7.93 -4.80
CA GLU A 84 13.47 7.46 -5.26
C GLU A 84 14.18 8.57 -6.04
N GLU A 85 15.49 8.73 -5.84
CA GLU A 85 16.30 9.74 -6.55
C GLU A 85 16.10 9.62 -8.06
N GLY A 86 15.44 10.60 -8.68
CA GLY A 86 15.25 10.69 -10.13
C GLY A 86 13.81 10.78 -10.65
N GLU A 87 12.80 10.68 -9.79
CA GLU A 87 11.39 10.89 -10.16
C GLU A 87 10.82 12.14 -9.46
N ASP A 88 10.67 13.24 -10.21
CA ASP A 88 9.97 14.49 -9.84
C ASP A 88 8.53 14.51 -10.39
#